data_AF-A0A2H5PU10-F1
#
_entry.id   AF-A0A2H5PU10-F1
#
_cell.length_a   1.000
_cell.length_b   1.000
_cell.length_c   1.000
_cell.angle_alpha   90.00
_cell.angle_beta   90.00
_cell.angle_gamma   90.00
#
_symmetry.space_group_name_H-M   'P 1'
#
loop_
_entity.id
_entity.type
_entity.pdbx_description
1 polymer ?
#
loop_
_entity_poly.entity_id
_entity_poly.type
_entity_poly.pdbx_seq_one_letter_code
_entity_poly.pdbx_strand_id
1 'polypeptide(L)'
;MWYLCVFFHRVLDYRKPEVESLAYLFGVNDALEWKLPKHHHPDSPFHFVNLPSEDIARSIANRIWITNAYWFAKADNNLPPWRPGLKEVFDAIICDPPYGVRASGRKSGGRKLLKGVLDPYTVPDDKRVGHIPSTAPYCLSECVHDLLDLAGRILVMGGRLVYFYPVLREDSTRNPFPEHLCFKLVASSEQILSSRYSRVLLTMVKIGLYTEEIAETARRNHLEFRENHLKWLEDGNLHS
;
A
#
# COMPACT_ATOMS: atom_id res chain seq x y z
N MET A 1 -16.52 15.50 -14.81
CA MET A 1 -15.19 14.94 -14.51
C MET A 1 -15.35 13.49 -14.12
N TRP A 2 -14.47 12.60 -14.57
CA TRP A 2 -14.58 11.16 -14.30
C TRP A 2 -13.85 10.79 -13.01
N TYR A 3 -14.54 10.09 -12.12
CA TYR A 3 -14.02 9.60 -10.84
C TYR A 3 -14.11 8.07 -10.81
N LEU A 4 -13.12 7.41 -10.23
CA LEU A 4 -13.11 5.96 -10.03
C LEU A 4 -13.71 5.63 -8.66
N CYS A 5 -14.74 4.79 -8.64
CA CYS A 5 -15.37 4.22 -7.47
C CYS A 5 -14.97 2.74 -7.32
N VAL A 6 -14.58 2.31 -6.12
CA VAL A 6 -14.18 0.93 -5.77
C VAL A 6 -15.10 0.33 -4.70
N PHE A 7 -16.15 -0.36 -5.10
CA PHE A 7 -17.13 -0.92 -4.17
C PHE A 7 -16.58 -2.15 -3.41
N PHE A 8 -16.26 -2.00 -2.12
CA PHE A 8 -15.61 -3.03 -1.29
C PHE A 8 -16.43 -4.31 -0.98
N HIS A 9 -17.75 -4.33 -1.23
CA HIS A 9 -18.55 -5.57 -1.15
C HIS A 9 -19.24 -5.85 -2.49
N ARG A 10 -19.28 -7.14 -2.87
CA ARG A 10 -19.76 -7.67 -4.17
C ARG A 10 -21.26 -7.52 -4.44
N VAL A 11 -22.02 -6.88 -3.54
CA VAL A 11 -23.46 -6.61 -3.75
C VAL A 11 -23.60 -5.20 -4.32
N LEU A 12 -23.44 -5.10 -5.65
CA LEU A 12 -23.42 -3.85 -6.41
C LEU A 12 -24.80 -3.19 -6.53
N ASP A 13 -25.88 -3.97 -6.40
CA ASP A 13 -27.27 -3.55 -6.65
C ASP A 13 -27.77 -2.44 -5.73
N TYR A 14 -27.19 -2.28 -4.54
CA TYR A 14 -27.59 -1.26 -3.56
C TYR A 14 -26.77 0.04 -3.65
N ARG A 15 -25.63 0.03 -4.34
CA ARG A 15 -24.59 1.08 -4.20
C ARG A 15 -24.67 2.17 -5.26
N LYS A 16 -25.04 1.78 -6.48
CA LYS A 16 -25.33 2.74 -7.55
C LYS A 16 -26.54 3.61 -7.20
N PRO A 17 -27.66 3.05 -6.68
CA PRO A 17 -28.79 3.84 -6.21
C PRO A 17 -28.47 4.77 -5.03
N GLU A 18 -27.52 4.42 -4.16
CA GLU A 18 -27.08 5.28 -3.04
C GLU A 18 -26.37 6.54 -3.55
N VAL A 19 -25.43 6.37 -4.49
CA VAL A 19 -24.73 7.49 -5.13
C VAL A 19 -25.70 8.34 -5.97
N GLU A 20 -26.62 7.70 -6.70
CA GLU A 20 -27.67 8.40 -7.47
C GLU A 20 -28.63 9.18 -6.55
N SER A 21 -29.01 8.61 -5.40
CA SER A 21 -29.85 9.28 -4.39
C SER A 21 -29.18 10.52 -3.80
N LEU A 22 -27.89 10.44 -3.49
CA LEU A 22 -27.14 11.60 -3.00
C LEU A 22 -26.91 12.64 -4.10
N ALA A 23 -26.59 12.21 -5.32
CA ALA A 23 -26.51 13.09 -6.47
C ALA A 23 -27.83 13.83 -6.71
N TYR A 24 -28.97 13.19 -6.49
CA TYR A 24 -30.28 13.82 -6.48
C TYR A 24 -30.41 14.89 -5.38
N LEU A 25 -29.98 14.62 -4.14
CA LEU A 25 -29.98 15.61 -3.05
C LEU A 25 -29.10 16.83 -3.34
N PHE A 26 -28.04 16.67 -4.14
CA PHE A 26 -27.18 17.76 -4.59
C PHE A 26 -27.62 18.39 -5.93
N GLY A 27 -28.76 17.97 -6.49
CA GLY A 27 -29.32 18.54 -7.72
C GLY A 27 -28.55 18.19 -8.99
N VAL A 28 -27.78 17.09 -9.00
CA VAL A 28 -26.89 16.70 -10.12
C VAL A 28 -27.24 15.35 -10.75
N ASN A 29 -28.44 14.84 -10.49
CA ASN A 29 -28.89 13.55 -11.01
C ASN A 29 -28.81 13.47 -12.56
N ASP A 30 -29.18 14.55 -13.24
CA ASP A 30 -29.23 14.57 -14.71
C ASP A 30 -27.85 14.71 -15.37
N ALA A 31 -26.81 15.04 -14.59
CA ALA A 31 -25.42 15.16 -15.03
C ALA A 31 -24.59 13.91 -14.74
N LEU A 32 -25.20 12.88 -14.15
CA LEU A 32 -24.51 11.72 -13.62
C LEU A 32 -24.44 10.60 -14.67
N GLU A 33 -23.23 10.30 -15.12
CA GLU A 33 -22.99 9.22 -16.09
C GLU A 33 -22.15 8.12 -15.46
N TRP A 34 -22.52 6.87 -15.70
CA TRP A 34 -21.74 5.73 -15.27
C TRP A 34 -21.04 5.06 -16.44
N LYS A 35 -19.81 4.60 -16.19
CA LYS A 35 -19.05 3.83 -17.16
C LYS A 35 -18.29 2.71 -16.49
N LEU A 36 -18.28 1.55 -17.13
CA LEU A 36 -17.46 0.42 -16.70
C LEU A 36 -16.05 0.50 -17.31
N PRO A 37 -15.01 0.01 -16.62
CA PRO A 37 -13.67 -0.14 -17.19
C PRO A 37 -13.68 -0.94 -18.51
N LYS A 38 -12.78 -0.64 -19.46
CA LYS A 38 -12.71 -1.29 -20.80
C LYS A 38 -12.55 -2.83 -20.77
N HIS A 39 -12.12 -3.40 -19.63
CA HIS A 39 -12.00 -4.84 -19.39
C HIS A 39 -12.73 -5.24 -18.10
N HIS A 40 -13.94 -4.71 -17.91
CA HIS A 40 -14.72 -4.97 -16.70
C HIS A 40 -15.11 -6.45 -16.60
N HIS A 41 -14.78 -7.05 -15.46
CA HIS A 41 -15.28 -8.35 -15.04
C HIS A 41 -16.53 -8.15 -14.17
N PRO A 42 -17.56 -9.01 -14.21
CA PRO A 42 -18.76 -8.85 -13.37
C PRO A 42 -18.47 -8.73 -11.86
N ASP A 43 -17.38 -9.34 -11.39
CA ASP A 43 -16.90 -9.23 -10.00
C ASP A 43 -16.03 -7.99 -9.71
N SER A 44 -15.84 -7.13 -10.70
CA SER A 44 -14.98 -5.95 -10.58
C SER A 44 -15.67 -4.90 -9.71
N PRO A 45 -15.04 -4.48 -8.60
CA PRO A 45 -15.61 -3.44 -7.75
C PRO A 45 -15.52 -2.04 -8.39
N PHE A 46 -14.88 -1.92 -9.55
CA PHE A 46 -14.49 -0.66 -10.16
C PHE A 46 -15.57 -0.13 -11.11
N HIS A 47 -16.05 1.07 -10.83
CA HIS A 47 -16.97 1.83 -11.67
C HIS A 47 -16.45 3.24 -11.86
N PHE A 48 -16.67 3.84 -13.02
CA PHE A 48 -16.44 5.26 -13.22
C PHE A 48 -17.76 6.01 -13.12
N VAL A 49 -17.75 7.13 -12.41
CA VAL A 49 -18.87 8.07 -12.35
C VAL A 49 -18.41 9.44 -12.85
N ASN A 50 -19.21 10.05 -13.72
CA ASN A 50 -19.03 11.42 -14.15
C ASN A 50 -19.80 12.33 -13.21
N LEU A 51 -19.10 13.27 -12.56
CA LEU A 51 -19.70 14.30 -11.72
C LEU A 51 -19.28 15.69 -12.21
N PRO A 52 -20.15 16.70 -12.13
CA PRO A 52 -19.91 18.00 -12.76
C PRO A 52 -18.81 18.82 -12.08
N SER A 53 -18.55 18.64 -10.78
CA SER A 53 -17.48 19.33 -10.06
C SER A 53 -16.83 18.45 -8.98
N GLU A 54 -15.60 18.82 -8.59
CA GLU A 54 -14.88 18.16 -7.51
C GLU A 54 -15.53 18.43 -6.14
N ASP A 55 -16.09 19.62 -5.93
CA ASP A 55 -16.80 19.96 -4.68
C ASP A 55 -18.06 19.12 -4.49
N ILE A 56 -18.77 18.83 -5.59
CA ILE A 56 -19.93 17.93 -5.58
C ILE A 56 -19.47 16.49 -5.34
N ALA A 57 -18.38 16.04 -5.95
CA ALA A 57 -17.80 14.73 -5.68
C ALA A 57 -17.41 14.57 -4.20
N ARG A 58 -16.77 15.58 -3.60
CA ARG A 58 -16.45 15.60 -2.17
C ARG A 58 -17.71 15.61 -1.31
N SER A 59 -18.72 16.41 -1.66
CA SER A 59 -19.96 16.53 -0.89
C SER A 59 -20.78 15.24 -0.91
N ILE A 60 -20.85 14.56 -2.05
CA ILE A 60 -21.44 13.22 -2.17
C ILE A 60 -20.62 12.23 -1.34
N ALA A 61 -19.30 12.17 -1.53
CA ALA A 61 -18.43 11.26 -0.80
C ALA A 61 -18.54 11.42 0.73
N ASN A 62 -18.64 12.64 1.24
CA ASN A 62 -18.75 12.92 2.68
C ASN A 62 -20.12 12.57 3.28
N ARG A 63 -21.16 12.32 2.48
CA ARG A 63 -22.53 12.04 2.94
C ARG A 63 -23.01 10.62 2.70
N ILE A 64 -22.22 9.78 2.04
CA ILE A 64 -22.50 8.34 1.93
C ILE A 64 -22.23 7.70 3.30
N TRP A 65 -23.28 7.15 3.92
CA TRP A 65 -23.20 6.52 5.25
C TRP A 65 -22.28 5.29 5.27
N ILE A 66 -22.17 4.59 4.14
CA ILE A 66 -21.28 3.42 3.96
C ILE A 66 -19.88 3.81 3.44
N THR A 67 -19.64 5.09 3.14
CA THR A 67 -18.30 5.56 2.79
C THR A 67 -18.02 6.92 3.42
N ASN A 68 -17.44 6.90 4.63
CA ASN A 68 -16.10 7.50 4.64
C ASN A 68 -15.33 6.67 3.62
N ALA A 69 -15.05 7.19 2.42
CA ALA A 69 -14.43 6.43 1.34
C ALA A 69 -12.96 6.12 1.69
N TYR A 70 -12.76 5.25 2.67
CA TYR A 70 -11.53 4.56 2.92
C TYR A 70 -11.49 3.43 1.90
N TRP A 71 -10.71 3.65 0.85
CA TRP A 71 -10.33 2.60 -0.06
C TRP A 71 -9.37 1.67 0.67
N PHE A 72 -9.89 0.61 1.27
CA PHE A 72 -9.04 -0.49 1.68
C PHE A 72 -8.69 -1.28 0.43
N ALA A 73 -7.41 -1.41 0.11
CA ALA A 73 -6.94 -2.36 -0.88
C ALA A 73 -6.07 -3.35 -0.12
N LYS A 74 -6.41 -4.64 -0.16
CA LYS A 74 -5.49 -5.67 0.29
C LYS A 74 -4.43 -5.84 -0.80
N ALA A 75 -3.39 -5.04 -0.70
CA ALA A 75 -2.23 -5.06 -1.57
C ALA A 75 -1.04 -5.62 -0.79
N ASP A 76 -0.20 -6.37 -1.49
CA ASP A 76 1.10 -6.73 -0.97
C ASP A 76 2.11 -5.65 -1.38
N ASN A 77 2.81 -5.08 -0.41
CA ASN A 77 3.83 -4.07 -0.69
C ASN A 77 5.04 -4.66 -1.43
N ASN A 78 5.35 -5.94 -1.19
CA ASN A 78 6.40 -6.69 -1.88
C ASN A 78 6.03 -7.01 -3.35
N LEU A 79 4.73 -7.04 -3.67
CA LEU A 79 4.21 -7.24 -5.02
C LEU A 79 3.12 -6.20 -5.32
N PRO A 80 3.51 -4.92 -5.50
CA PRO A 80 2.57 -3.83 -5.60
C PRO A 80 1.65 -4.02 -6.82
N PRO A 81 0.31 -3.86 -6.68
CA PRO A 81 -0.64 -4.08 -7.76
C PRO A 81 -0.70 -2.91 -8.77
N TRP A 82 0.33 -2.06 -8.77
CA TRP A 82 0.38 -0.85 -9.58
C TRP A 82 0.91 -1.17 -10.98
N ARG A 83 0.39 -0.44 -11.97
CA ARG A 83 0.93 -0.53 -13.33
C ARG A 83 2.38 -0.03 -13.33
N PRO A 84 3.30 -0.63 -14.11
CA PRO A 84 4.72 -0.23 -14.13
C PRO A 84 4.97 1.26 -14.42
N GLY A 85 4.09 1.92 -15.18
CA GLY A 85 4.18 3.35 -15.48
C GLY A 85 3.53 4.29 -14.47
N LEU A 86 2.94 3.78 -13.38
CA LEU A 86 2.28 4.60 -12.37
C LEU A 86 3.34 5.29 -11.50
N LYS A 87 3.46 6.61 -11.62
CA LYS A 87 4.40 7.44 -10.87
C LYS A 87 3.67 8.68 -10.34
N GLU A 88 4.04 9.12 -9.14
CA GLU A 88 3.64 10.43 -8.58
C GLU A 88 2.11 10.67 -8.57
N VAL A 89 1.38 9.76 -7.95
CA VAL A 89 -0.10 9.77 -7.91
C VAL A 89 -0.65 10.13 -6.53
N PHE A 90 0.13 9.90 -5.47
CA PHE A 90 -0.34 10.09 -4.10
C PHE A 90 0.38 11.25 -3.41
N ASP A 91 -0.36 12.03 -2.63
CA ASP A 91 0.19 13.10 -1.79
C ASP A 91 0.83 12.56 -0.51
N ALA A 92 0.29 11.46 0.04
CA ALA A 92 0.78 10.87 1.26
C ALA A 92 0.58 9.35 1.33
N ILE A 93 1.49 8.68 2.02
CA ILE A 93 1.38 7.30 2.49
C ILE A 93 1.50 7.35 4.01
N ILE A 94 0.50 6.82 4.71
CA ILE A 94 0.48 6.73 6.17
C ILE A 94 0.19 5.29 6.55
N CYS A 95 1.10 4.61 7.25
CA CYS A 95 0.95 3.19 7.53
C CYS A 95 1.60 2.71 8.84
N ASP A 96 1.16 1.56 9.32
CA ASP A 96 1.81 0.78 10.40
C ASP A 96 2.24 -0.58 9.82
N PRO A 97 3.37 -0.65 9.09
CA PRO A 97 3.79 -1.88 8.43
C PRO A 97 3.97 -3.06 9.39
N PRO A 98 3.89 -4.30 8.88
CA PRO A 98 3.96 -5.49 9.72
C PRO A 98 5.42 -5.85 10.04
N TYR A 99 6.02 -5.14 11.00
CA TYR A 99 7.45 -5.26 11.33
C TYR A 99 7.88 -6.50 12.13
N GLY A 100 7.05 -7.53 12.21
CA GLY A 100 7.45 -8.80 12.84
C GLY A 100 7.47 -8.83 14.38
N VAL A 101 7.21 -7.72 15.09
CA VAL A 101 7.28 -7.66 16.57
C VAL A 101 6.02 -8.25 17.24
N ARG A 102 4.84 -7.81 16.82
CA ARG A 102 3.54 -8.27 17.39
C ARG A 102 2.73 -9.11 16.41
N ALA A 103 2.78 -8.75 15.13
CA ALA A 103 2.27 -9.55 14.03
C ALA A 103 3.48 -10.04 13.24
N SER A 104 3.57 -11.35 12.98
CA SER A 104 4.59 -11.91 12.10
C SER A 104 4.51 -11.18 10.76
N GLY A 105 5.58 -10.51 10.35
CA GLY A 105 5.66 -9.88 9.04
C GLY A 105 5.42 -10.97 8.00
N ARG A 106 4.41 -10.80 7.14
CA ARG A 106 4.10 -11.76 6.08
C ARG A 106 3.99 -11.06 4.74
N LYS A 107 4.64 -11.63 3.74
CA LYS A 107 4.49 -11.29 2.32
C LYS A 107 3.94 -12.47 1.55
N SER A 108 3.35 -12.20 0.40
CA SER A 108 2.86 -13.23 -0.52
C SER A 108 4.04 -13.94 -1.18
N GLY A 109 3.92 -15.25 -1.27
CA GLY A 109 4.98 -16.13 -1.76
C GLY A 109 5.10 -17.35 -0.87
N GLY A 110 4.99 -18.54 -1.46
CA GLY A 110 5.28 -19.78 -0.74
C GLY A 110 6.78 -19.98 -0.58
N ARG A 111 7.18 -20.76 0.43
CA ARG A 111 8.59 -21.12 0.69
C ARG A 111 9.30 -21.75 -0.52
N LYS A 112 8.55 -22.41 -1.42
CA LYS A 112 9.08 -22.99 -2.68
C LYS A 112 9.24 -21.97 -3.81
N LEU A 113 8.39 -20.93 -3.84
CA LEU A 113 8.46 -19.82 -4.79
C LEU A 113 9.67 -18.92 -4.49
N LEU A 114 9.90 -18.62 -3.21
CA LEU A 114 11.05 -17.82 -2.77
C LEU A 114 12.38 -18.56 -2.94
N LYS A 115 12.37 -19.90 -2.91
CA LYS A 115 13.54 -20.73 -3.23
C LYS A 115 13.87 -20.78 -4.73
N GLY A 116 13.07 -20.17 -5.61
CA GLY A 116 13.23 -20.28 -7.06
C GLY A 116 13.03 -21.72 -7.60
N VAL A 117 12.46 -22.62 -6.80
CA VAL A 117 12.26 -24.03 -7.15
C VAL A 117 10.95 -24.24 -7.94
N LEU A 118 10.01 -23.30 -7.83
CA LEU A 118 8.75 -23.31 -8.55
C LEU A 118 8.46 -21.92 -9.12
N ASP A 119 8.06 -21.88 -10.39
CA ASP A 119 7.54 -20.69 -11.05
C ASP A 119 6.24 -20.18 -10.40
N PRO A 120 5.87 -18.90 -10.63
CA PRO A 120 4.59 -18.35 -10.20
C PRO A 120 3.42 -19.24 -10.62
N TYR A 121 2.81 -19.90 -9.64
CA TYR A 121 1.65 -20.75 -9.87
C TYR A 121 0.46 -19.89 -10.25
N THR A 122 0.04 -19.97 -11.52
CA THR A 122 -1.21 -19.37 -11.96
C THR A 122 -2.35 -20.20 -11.41
N VAL A 123 -3.15 -19.61 -10.53
CA VAL A 123 -4.30 -20.28 -9.91
C VAL A 123 -5.35 -20.57 -10.99
N PRO A 124 -5.74 -21.84 -11.20
CA PRO A 124 -6.82 -22.20 -12.12
C PRO A 124 -8.14 -21.48 -11.79
N ASP A 125 -8.95 -21.18 -12.80
CA ASP A 125 -10.17 -20.38 -12.67
C ASP A 125 -11.16 -20.96 -11.65
N ASP A 126 -11.30 -22.29 -11.63
CA ASP A 126 -12.15 -23.06 -10.71
C ASP A 126 -11.70 -22.97 -9.25
N LYS A 127 -10.42 -22.66 -9.01
CA LYS A 127 -9.82 -22.56 -7.66
C LYS A 127 -9.61 -21.14 -7.20
N ARG A 128 -9.92 -20.13 -8.02
CA ARG A 128 -9.65 -18.72 -7.73
C ARG A 128 -10.56 -18.17 -6.61
N VAL A 129 -11.80 -18.62 -6.56
CA VAL A 129 -12.77 -18.18 -5.55
C VAL A 129 -12.37 -18.71 -4.18
N GLY A 130 -12.03 -17.80 -3.26
CA GLY A 130 -11.58 -18.16 -1.91
C GLY A 130 -10.12 -18.62 -1.81
N HIS A 131 -9.33 -18.52 -2.89
CA HIS A 131 -7.91 -18.83 -2.83
C HIS A 131 -7.18 -17.85 -1.92
N ILE A 132 -6.45 -18.38 -0.94
CA ILE A 132 -5.54 -17.61 -0.10
C ILE A 132 -4.12 -17.91 -0.56
N PRO A 133 -3.39 -16.92 -1.13
CA PRO A 133 -2.01 -17.12 -1.51
C PRO A 133 -1.16 -17.58 -0.34
N SER A 134 -0.22 -18.50 -0.62
CA SER A 134 0.79 -18.88 0.37
C SER A 134 1.59 -17.65 0.79
N THR A 135 1.94 -17.59 2.07
CA THR A 135 2.70 -16.48 2.63
C THR A 135 4.02 -16.94 3.20
N ALA A 136 5.00 -16.05 3.19
CA ALA A 136 6.32 -16.23 3.78
C ALA A 136 6.59 -15.14 4.79
N PRO A 137 7.57 -15.35 5.70
CA PRO A 137 8.07 -14.29 6.55
C PRO A 137 8.47 -13.05 5.74
N TYR A 138 8.38 -11.88 6.37
CA TYR A 138 8.76 -10.60 5.82
C TYR A 138 9.55 -9.88 6.90
N CYS A 139 10.88 -9.79 6.73
CA CYS A 139 11.72 -9.15 7.73
C CYS A 139 11.55 -7.62 7.71
N LEU A 140 11.93 -6.97 8.81
CA LEU A 140 11.81 -5.52 8.96
C LEU A 140 12.56 -4.76 7.86
N SER A 141 13.82 -5.10 7.61
CA SER A 141 14.66 -4.49 6.58
C SER A 141 14.05 -4.59 5.18
N GLU A 142 13.59 -5.78 4.79
CA GLU A 142 12.93 -5.99 3.49
C GLU A 142 11.62 -5.20 3.40
N CYS A 143 10.81 -5.22 4.47
CA CYS A 143 9.53 -4.52 4.53
C CYS A 143 9.67 -3.01 4.38
N VAL A 144 10.65 -2.44 5.08
CA VAL A 144 10.94 -1.01 5.03
C VAL A 144 11.58 -0.62 3.69
N HIS A 145 12.47 -1.46 3.15
CA HIS A 145 13.06 -1.25 1.82
C HIS A 145 11.97 -1.17 0.74
N ASP A 146 11.08 -2.16 0.66
CA ASP A 146 10.00 -2.17 -0.32
C ASP A 146 9.04 -0.98 -0.12
N LEU A 147 8.80 -0.55 1.13
CA LEU A 147 7.97 0.61 1.43
C LEU A 147 8.59 1.90 0.88
N LEU A 148 9.89 2.10 1.11
CA LEU A 148 10.62 3.27 0.63
C LEU A 148 10.73 3.28 -0.90
N ASP A 149 10.97 2.11 -1.52
CA ASP A 149 11.00 1.97 -2.98
C ASP A 149 9.65 2.35 -3.60
N LEU A 150 8.57 1.77 -3.07
CA LEU A 150 7.22 2.06 -3.53
C LEU A 150 6.90 3.55 -3.36
N ALA A 151 7.13 4.08 -2.16
CA ALA A 151 6.84 5.47 -1.83
C ALA A 151 7.61 6.43 -2.73
N GLY A 152 8.89 6.15 -3.02
CA GLY A 152 9.71 6.95 -3.92
C GLY A 152 9.10 7.07 -5.32
N ARG A 153 8.54 5.96 -5.81
CA ARG A 153 7.88 5.90 -7.13
C ARG A 153 6.53 6.60 -7.16
N ILE A 154 5.67 6.36 -6.17
CA ILE A 154 4.24 6.74 -6.25
C ILE A 154 3.89 8.06 -5.57
N LEU A 155 4.72 8.57 -4.65
CA LEU A 155 4.47 9.87 -4.04
C LEU A 155 4.85 11.00 -4.98
N VAL A 156 4.08 12.08 -4.99
CA VAL A 156 4.45 13.34 -5.66
C VAL A 156 5.64 13.99 -4.96
N MET A 157 6.38 14.85 -5.68
CA MET A 157 7.39 15.71 -5.06
C MET A 157 6.77 16.56 -3.94
N GLY A 158 7.41 16.63 -2.77
CA GLY A 158 6.86 17.26 -1.58
C GLY A 158 5.83 16.41 -0.81
N GLY A 159 5.44 15.26 -1.36
CA GLY A 159 4.55 14.30 -0.70
C GLY A 159 5.16 13.68 0.57
N ARG A 160 4.31 13.06 1.40
CA ARG A 160 4.68 12.59 2.75
C ARG A 160 4.64 11.08 2.86
N LEU A 161 5.72 10.50 3.39
CA LEU A 161 5.73 9.12 3.87
C LEU A 161 5.75 9.14 5.40
N VAL A 162 4.74 8.55 6.02
CA VAL A 162 4.57 8.50 7.48
C VAL A 162 4.37 7.06 7.93
N TYR A 163 5.27 6.55 8.77
CA TYR A 163 5.20 5.15 9.20
C TYR A 163 5.81 4.92 10.59
N PHE A 164 5.34 3.89 11.30
CA PHE A 164 5.80 3.55 12.65
C PHE A 164 7.03 2.65 12.66
N TYR A 165 8.25 3.08 12.89
CA TYR A 165 9.40 2.16 12.97
C TYR A 165 9.56 1.54 14.38
N PRO A 166 9.75 0.22 14.54
CA PRO A 166 10.00 -0.40 15.85
C PRO A 166 11.41 -0.08 16.36
N VAL A 167 11.55 0.17 17.67
CA VAL A 167 12.83 0.52 18.30
C VAL A 167 13.01 -0.25 19.61
N LEU A 168 14.23 -0.74 19.83
CA LEU A 168 14.68 -1.26 21.12
C LEU A 168 15.28 -0.11 21.94
N ARG A 169 14.79 0.05 23.17
CA ARG A 169 15.17 1.17 24.05
C ARG A 169 16.54 1.00 24.71
N GLU A 170 17.08 -0.21 24.73
CA GLU A 170 18.35 -0.52 25.37
C GLU A 170 19.57 -0.01 24.54
N ASP A 171 19.40 0.23 23.23
CA ASP A 171 20.46 0.67 22.28
C ASP A 171 20.45 2.20 22.03
N SER A 172 20.51 2.98 23.11
CA SER A 172 20.42 4.45 23.10
C SER A 172 21.48 5.23 22.29
N THR A 173 22.44 4.56 21.63
CA THR A 173 23.61 5.23 21.03
C THR A 173 23.62 5.30 19.50
N ARG A 174 22.76 4.57 18.79
CA ARG A 174 22.65 4.63 17.31
C ARG A 174 21.27 4.22 16.83
N ASN A 175 20.40 5.19 16.55
CA ASN A 175 19.25 4.94 15.68
C ASN A 175 19.43 5.69 14.36
N PRO A 176 20.21 5.15 13.39
CA PRO A 176 20.08 5.61 12.02
C PRO A 176 18.76 5.02 11.51
N PHE A 177 17.69 5.83 11.58
CA PHE A 177 16.46 5.48 10.88
C PHE A 177 16.77 5.20 9.40
N PRO A 178 16.01 4.33 8.74
CA PRO A 178 16.19 4.01 7.33
C PRO A 178 16.32 5.28 6.48
N GLU A 179 17.37 5.37 5.67
CA GLU A 179 17.59 6.46 4.73
C GLU A 179 17.20 6.06 3.31
N HIS A 180 16.80 7.04 2.50
CA HIS A 180 16.50 6.82 1.09
C HIS A 180 16.75 8.09 0.29
N LEU A 181 17.35 7.98 -0.89
CA LEU A 181 17.80 9.12 -1.71
C LEU A 181 16.67 10.10 -2.07
N CYS A 182 15.44 9.60 -2.25
CA CYS A 182 14.29 10.45 -2.53
C CYS A 182 13.71 11.17 -1.31
N PHE A 183 14.10 10.82 -0.07
CA PHE A 183 13.40 11.24 1.14
C PHE A 183 14.31 11.94 2.14
N LYS A 184 13.73 12.90 2.87
CA LYS A 184 14.35 13.52 4.04
C LYS A 184 13.44 13.35 5.25
N LEU A 185 14.00 12.90 6.37
CA LEU A 185 13.30 12.87 7.65
C LEU A 185 13.04 14.31 8.13
N VAL A 186 11.79 14.61 8.49
CA VAL A 186 11.38 15.95 8.97
C VAL A 186 10.84 15.94 10.40
N ALA A 187 10.34 14.80 10.87
CA ALA A 187 9.86 14.65 12.23
C ALA A 187 9.94 13.18 12.66
N SER A 188 10.17 12.98 13.95
CA SER A 188 10.10 11.70 14.63
C SER A 188 9.34 11.88 15.94
N SER A 189 8.42 10.95 16.23
CA SER A 189 7.67 10.96 17.49
C SER A 189 7.70 9.57 18.10
N GLU A 190 8.33 9.43 19.27
CA GLU A 190 8.40 8.16 19.97
C GLU A 190 7.12 7.89 20.77
N GLN A 191 6.65 6.65 20.69
CA GLN A 191 5.65 6.08 21.58
C GLN A 191 6.28 4.89 22.32
N ILE A 192 6.44 5.04 23.63
CA ILE A 192 6.92 3.96 24.50
C ILE A 192 5.81 2.91 24.64
N LEU A 193 6.13 1.67 24.29
CA LEU A 193 5.20 0.54 24.42
C LEU A 193 5.48 -0.28 25.68
N SER A 194 6.75 -0.39 26.07
CA SER A 194 7.20 -1.10 27.27
C SER A 194 8.57 -0.60 27.74
N SER A 195 9.14 -1.24 28.77
CA SER A 195 10.52 -0.96 29.21
C SER A 195 11.56 -1.21 28.12
N ARG A 196 11.38 -2.25 27.29
CA ARG A 196 12.35 -2.65 26.25
C ARG A 196 12.03 -2.13 24.86
N TYR A 197 10.75 -1.90 24.55
CA TYR A 197 10.29 -1.59 23.20
C TYR A 197 9.59 -0.23 23.13
N SER A 198 9.91 0.52 22.08
CA SER A 198 9.13 1.67 21.61
C SER A 198 8.84 1.53 20.12
N ARG A 199 7.96 2.39 19.61
CA ARG A 199 7.80 2.62 18.18
C ARG A 199 7.92 4.11 17.91
N VAL A 200 8.57 4.47 16.82
CA VAL A 200 8.77 5.86 16.43
C VAL A 200 7.98 6.14 15.16
N LEU A 201 7.04 7.07 15.22
CA LEU A 201 6.37 7.58 14.02
C LEU A 201 7.36 8.46 13.26
N LEU A 202 7.86 7.97 12.13
CA LEU A 202 8.75 8.70 11.24
C LEU A 202 7.92 9.44 10.19
N THR A 203 8.21 10.72 9.99
CA THR A 203 7.62 11.54 8.93
C THR A 203 8.73 11.98 7.99
N MET A 204 8.64 11.54 6.74
CA MET A 204 9.57 11.88 5.67
C MET A 204 8.88 12.68 4.57
N VAL A 205 9.64 13.54 3.89
CA VAL A 205 9.19 14.30 2.71
C VAL A 205 9.97 13.88 1.48
N LYS A 206 9.27 13.69 0.36
CA LYS A 206 9.93 13.40 -0.93
C LYS A 206 10.60 14.67 -1.45
N ILE A 207 11.92 14.66 -1.54
CA ILE A 207 12.77 15.78 -1.99
C ILE A 207 13.49 15.51 -3.31
N GLY A 208 13.50 14.26 -3.78
CA GLY A 208 14.24 13.85 -4.97
C GLY A 208 13.38 13.05 -5.94
N LEU A 209 13.72 13.16 -7.23
CA LEU A 209 13.12 12.35 -8.28
C LEU A 209 13.52 10.89 -8.12
N TYR A 210 12.58 10.00 -8.39
CA TYR A 210 12.86 8.56 -8.44
C TYR A 210 13.42 8.21 -9.83
N THR A 211 14.75 8.10 -9.90
CA THR A 211 15.50 7.85 -11.13
C THR A 211 15.58 6.35 -11.46
N GLU A 212 15.94 6.03 -12.70
CA GLU A 212 16.20 4.64 -13.11
C GLU A 212 17.35 3.99 -12.33
N GLU A 213 18.35 4.77 -11.90
CA GLU A 213 19.46 4.29 -11.07
C GLU A 213 18.98 3.86 -9.67
N ILE A 214 18.06 4.63 -9.07
CA ILE A 214 17.41 4.26 -7.81
C ILE A 214 16.58 2.99 -8.00
N ALA A 215 15.84 2.90 -9.11
CA ALA A 215 15.04 1.73 -9.44
C ALA A 215 15.90 0.45 -9.64
N GLU A 216 17.06 0.58 -10.28
CA GLU A 216 18.01 -0.53 -10.46
C GLU A 216 18.60 -0.99 -9.12
N THR A 217 19.02 -0.03 -8.29
CA THR A 217 19.54 -0.30 -6.96
C THR A 217 18.50 -1.02 -6.09
N ALA A 218 17.25 -0.56 -6.14
CA ALA A 218 16.16 -1.19 -5.41
C ALA A 218 15.86 -2.61 -5.91
N ARG A 219 15.93 -2.84 -7.22
CA ARG A 219 15.74 -4.17 -7.83
C ARG A 219 16.85 -5.14 -7.40
N ARG A 220 18.10 -4.70 -7.40
CA ARG A 220 19.23 -5.51 -6.93
C ARG A 220 19.07 -5.89 -5.46
N ASN A 221 18.72 -4.95 -4.60
CA ASN A 221 18.46 -5.23 -3.19
C ASN A 221 17.28 -6.20 -3.01
N HIS A 222 16.21 -6.05 -3.79
CA HIS A 222 15.07 -6.98 -3.77
C HIS A 222 15.48 -8.42 -4.17
N LEU A 223 16.35 -8.58 -5.17
CA LEU A 223 16.90 -9.89 -5.53
C LEU A 223 17.77 -10.46 -4.40
N GLU A 224 18.60 -9.63 -3.76
CA GLU A 224 19.42 -10.04 -2.63
C GLU A 224 18.58 -10.52 -1.43
N PHE A 225 17.49 -9.82 -1.10
CA PHE A 225 16.54 -10.26 -0.07
C PHE A 225 15.87 -11.59 -0.42
N ARG A 226 15.56 -11.81 -1.70
CA ARG A 226 14.96 -13.08 -2.17
C ARG A 226 15.94 -14.24 -2.08
N GLU A 227 17.17 -14.06 -2.56
CA GLU A 227 18.21 -15.10 -2.57
C GLU A 227 18.64 -15.49 -1.15
N ASN A 228 18.77 -14.50 -0.27
CA ASN A 228 19.24 -14.71 1.09
C ASN A 228 18.10 -14.86 2.12
N HIS A 229 16.84 -14.97 1.67
CA HIS A 229 15.66 -14.94 2.53
C HIS A 229 15.74 -15.89 3.74
N LEU A 230 16.29 -17.10 3.56
CA LEU A 230 16.45 -18.07 4.66
C LEU A 230 17.54 -17.67 5.64
N LYS A 231 18.68 -17.20 5.13
CA LYS A 231 19.79 -16.72 5.96
C LYS A 231 19.37 -15.53 6.82
N TRP A 232 18.62 -14.59 6.24
CA TRP A 232 18.11 -13.41 6.95
C TRP A 232 16.99 -13.75 7.95
N LEU A 233 16.35 -14.92 7.83
CA LEU A 233 15.42 -15.41 8.84
C LEU A 233 16.13 -16.08 10.01
N GLU A 234 17.25 -16.75 9.75
CA GLU A 234 18.07 -17.40 10.78
C GLU A 234 18.92 -16.38 11.54
N ASP A 235 19.47 -15.39 10.82
CA ASP A 235 20.24 -14.27 11.38
C ASP A 235 19.33 -13.14 11.92
N GLY A 236 18.04 -13.16 11.58
CA GLY A 236 17.02 -12.13 11.83
C GLY A 236 16.52 -12.03 13.27
N ASN A 237 17.46 -11.89 14.21
CA ASN A 237 17.19 -11.35 15.53
C ASN A 237 16.96 -9.84 15.33
N LEU A 238 15.70 -9.36 15.22
CA LEU A 238 15.20 -7.99 15.46
C LEU A 238 16.03 -6.71 15.11
N HIS A 239 17.20 -6.80 14.48
CA HIS A 239 18.29 -5.81 14.59
C HIS A 239 18.90 -5.37 13.25
N SER A 240 18.24 -5.64 12.12
CA SER A 240 18.68 -5.14 10.81
C SER A 240 17.54 -4.50 10.04
#